data_AF-A0A512MB49-F1
#
_entry.id   AF-A0A512MB49-F1
#
_cell.length_a   1.000
_cell.length_b   1.000
_cell.length_c   1.000
_cell.angle_alpha   90.00
_cell.angle_beta   90.00
_cell.angle_gamma   90.00
#
_symmetry.space_group_name_H-M   'P 1'
#
loop_
_entity.id
_entity.type
_entity.pdbx_description
1 polymer ?
#
loop_
_entity_poly.entity_id
_entity_poly.type
_entity_poly.pdbx_seq_one_letter_code
_entity_poly.pdbx_strand_id
1 'polypeptide(L)'
;MKQAWILLVLGVTLLTGPASAQPAVIVLDPLIDWKNPKSLTLQKVDAFYQAQPFSQTGHWRSSKALSATHELIRLEGEKEGLVVFTIALGTMQAKSATLMFDEELGFARLDLTPDPAAYGGNDWTGHLVNSIQKWIGGEPADLTREEKDSTWDPQNPQVRKTTPYKLTVDQYRWQRSGYSLQLTRRSAASWKTDWAFAVVMSFTGPRSSPPAGQSPEVANESRQSAPPELKADLDPLLDFSTIWQTHAEQFEKRYIARKQDEQQKEPPQFEWLTVAKDRARFSRQMFVDAPTTLTLFGGAVKVEEAVVEFVKGKAGRATISIYNRGDAGQMGNPEFQALFKKVGQSLGSALKVAPRRQMSTGTGAVKNVVWMWTSPLGVALLEHNDFESQGGSGKPEYLRLKVAAPDQADWTMGRMSLGVQRMSLQKNVTRDAAGGDIFIGGVPMVDQGAKGYCVAASCQRLLEYMHIPCDQHEMAQLLNVDVERGANAFDMQKSLAKVDQKFGVAFKPLVNPEQYYGTGGKRRVSLKEFTSIIKEHADKGVPLLWALGLGQFPEDPPLPNGGQVSGGHMRMIIGYNATKNQVIFTDSWGAGHEKKRMKAMDAYEATLGLYSMSPRGL
;
A
#
# COMPACT_ATOMS: atom_id res chain seq x y z
N MET A 1 -18.36 -16.75 0.94
CA MET A 1 -19.71 -16.27 1.33
C MET A 1 -19.68 -14.75 1.39
N LYS A 2 -20.72 -14.09 0.88
CA LYS A 2 -20.82 -12.62 0.78
C LYS A 2 -20.92 -12.00 2.19
N GLN A 3 -20.11 -11.00 2.53
CA GLN A 3 -20.26 -10.22 3.77
C GLN A 3 -20.85 -8.85 3.47
N ALA A 4 -21.87 -8.50 4.25
CA ALA A 4 -22.71 -7.32 4.12
C ALA A 4 -22.23 -6.22 5.07
N TRP A 5 -22.15 -4.98 4.56
CA TRP A 5 -22.04 -3.80 5.42
C TRP A 5 -23.41 -3.53 6.04
N ILE A 6 -23.48 -3.33 7.36
CA ILE A 6 -24.66 -2.75 8.00
C ILE A 6 -24.43 -1.24 8.05
N LEU A 7 -24.94 -0.54 7.05
CA LEU A 7 -24.96 0.92 7.05
C LEU A 7 -26.09 1.38 7.98
N LEU A 8 -25.75 1.93 9.14
CA LEU A 8 -26.73 2.53 10.04
C LEU A 8 -26.69 4.04 9.85
N VAL A 9 -27.67 4.60 9.13
CA VAL A 9 -27.87 6.05 9.04
C VAL A 9 -28.87 6.44 10.12
N LEU A 10 -28.39 7.07 11.20
CA LEU A 10 -29.29 7.75 12.15
C LEU A 10 -29.80 9.06 11.52
N GLY A 11 -30.69 8.92 10.54
CA GLY A 11 -31.53 10.01 10.04
C GLY A 11 -32.89 9.90 10.71
N VAL A 12 -33.16 10.72 11.72
CA VAL A 12 -34.51 10.83 12.27
C VAL A 12 -35.28 11.80 11.38
N THR A 13 -36.12 11.28 10.48
CA THR A 13 -37.18 12.05 9.83
C THR A 13 -38.47 11.71 10.52
N LEU A 14 -38.96 12.61 11.38
CA LEU A 14 -40.26 12.46 12.03
C LEU A 14 -41.35 13.12 11.20
N LEU A 15 -42.48 12.42 11.07
CA LEU A 15 -43.71 13.00 10.56
C LEU A 15 -44.27 13.99 11.60
N THR A 16 -44.63 15.16 11.08
CA THR A 16 -45.31 16.32 11.70
C THR A 16 -45.88 16.12 13.10
N GLY A 17 -45.36 16.87 14.07
CA GLY A 17 -46.06 17.25 15.31
C GLY A 17 -46.35 18.75 15.32
N PRO A 18 -47.36 19.23 16.08
CA PRO A 18 -47.77 20.63 16.07
C PRO A 18 -46.64 21.58 16.49
N ALA A 19 -46.65 22.78 15.89
CA ALA A 19 -45.58 23.80 15.89
C ALA A 19 -45.22 24.43 17.27
N SER A 20 -45.66 23.85 18.38
CA SER A 20 -45.43 24.37 19.74
C SER A 20 -44.54 23.50 20.63
N ALA A 21 -43.96 22.40 20.12
CA ALA A 21 -43.06 21.55 20.89
C ALA A 21 -41.65 22.17 21.00
N GLN A 22 -41.10 22.25 22.22
CA GLN A 22 -39.70 22.60 22.43
C GLN A 22 -38.77 21.60 21.71
N PRO A 23 -37.61 22.05 21.17
CA PRO A 23 -36.68 21.16 20.47
C PRO A 23 -36.20 20.05 21.41
N ALA A 24 -36.41 18.80 21.03
CA ALA A 24 -35.88 17.67 21.79
C ALA A 24 -34.35 17.64 21.63
N VAL A 25 -33.63 17.68 22.75
CA VAL A 25 -32.16 17.58 22.78
C VAL A 25 -31.77 16.12 22.83
N ILE A 26 -31.04 15.65 21.82
CA ILE A 26 -30.53 14.28 21.73
C ILE A 26 -29.05 14.30 22.12
N VAL A 27 -28.70 13.75 23.27
CA VAL A 27 -27.31 13.71 23.76
C VAL A 27 -26.66 12.41 23.26
N LEU A 28 -25.60 12.49 22.45
CA LEU A 28 -24.92 11.31 21.89
C LEU A 28 -23.84 10.72 22.80
N ASP A 29 -23.45 11.43 23.86
CA ASP A 29 -22.44 11.01 24.83
C ASP A 29 -22.66 9.60 25.43
N PRO A 30 -23.90 9.08 25.63
CA PRO A 30 -24.13 7.71 26.12
C PRO A 30 -23.84 6.61 25.09
N LEU A 31 -23.78 6.94 23.80
CA LEU A 31 -23.60 5.97 22.71
C LEU A 31 -22.13 5.63 22.46
N ILE A 32 -21.24 6.63 22.56
CA ILE A 32 -19.85 6.53 22.11
C ILE A 32 -18.92 6.79 23.29
N ASP A 33 -18.21 5.75 23.75
CA ASP A 33 -17.00 5.97 24.55
C ASP A 33 -15.86 6.33 23.61
N TRP A 34 -15.50 7.60 23.58
CA TRP A 34 -14.44 8.14 22.72
C TRP A 34 -13.03 7.61 23.08
N LYS A 35 -12.87 6.99 24.25
CA LYS A 35 -11.62 6.32 24.67
C LYS A 35 -11.61 4.83 24.32
N ASN A 36 -12.77 4.24 24.02
CA ASN A 36 -12.90 2.85 23.60
C ASN A 36 -13.85 2.76 22.39
N PRO A 37 -13.33 2.81 21.16
CA PRO A 37 -14.15 2.85 19.95
C PRO A 37 -15.07 1.64 19.72
N LYS A 38 -14.73 0.48 20.30
CA LYS A 38 -15.54 -0.76 20.28
C LYS A 38 -16.70 -0.73 21.29
N SER A 39 -16.83 0.34 22.06
CA SER A 39 -17.89 0.50 23.05
C SER A 39 -19.27 0.68 22.44
N LEU A 40 -19.35 1.17 21.19
CA LEU A 40 -20.59 1.31 20.45
C LEU A 40 -21.00 -0.08 19.93
N THR A 41 -22.22 -0.52 20.24
CA THR A 41 -22.75 -1.84 19.84
C THR A 41 -24.17 -1.66 19.33
N LEU A 42 -24.65 -2.58 18.48
CA LEU A 42 -26.04 -2.57 18.02
C LEU A 42 -27.02 -2.54 19.18
N GLN A 43 -26.75 -3.27 20.25
CA GLN A 43 -27.57 -3.30 21.46
C GLN A 43 -27.66 -1.93 22.16
N LYS A 44 -26.56 -1.16 22.22
CA LYS A 44 -26.58 0.21 22.76
C LYS A 44 -27.28 1.20 21.85
N VAL A 45 -27.14 1.03 20.53
CA VAL A 45 -27.84 1.84 19.53
C VAL A 45 -29.36 1.62 19.63
N ASP A 46 -29.78 0.36 19.72
CA ASP A 46 -31.20 0.00 19.88
C ASP A 46 -31.74 0.51 21.23
N ALA A 47 -31.01 0.30 22.33
CA ALA A 47 -31.40 0.81 23.64
C ALA A 47 -31.51 2.34 23.68
N PHE A 48 -30.57 3.04 23.06
CA PHE A 48 -30.59 4.49 22.94
C PHE A 48 -31.82 4.99 22.17
N TYR A 49 -32.16 4.33 21.05
CA TYR A 49 -33.31 4.68 20.23
C TYR A 49 -34.65 4.42 20.94
N GLN A 50 -34.77 3.28 21.61
CA GLN A 50 -35.96 2.93 22.39
C GLN A 50 -36.21 3.89 23.56
N ALA A 51 -35.14 4.45 24.12
CA ALA A 51 -35.19 5.45 25.18
C ALA A 51 -35.58 6.86 24.69
N GLN A 52 -35.68 7.10 23.37
CA GLN A 52 -36.03 8.42 22.85
C GLN A 52 -37.55 8.68 22.89
N PRO A 53 -38.00 9.94 23.13
CA PRO A 53 -39.43 10.27 23.27
C PRO A 53 -40.30 10.02 22.03
N PHE A 54 -39.68 9.79 20.87
CA PHE A 54 -40.33 9.75 19.56
C PHE A 54 -40.41 8.34 18.93
N SER A 55 -40.05 7.29 19.66
CA SER A 55 -40.02 5.90 19.17
C SER A 55 -41.40 5.29 18.88
N GLN A 56 -42.50 5.96 19.24
CA GLN A 56 -43.87 5.44 19.06
C GLN A 56 -44.53 5.77 17.70
N THR A 57 -43.96 6.66 16.88
CA THR A 57 -44.59 7.08 15.60
C THR A 57 -43.74 6.81 14.35
N GLY A 58 -42.53 6.26 14.50
CA GLY A 58 -41.64 5.92 13.39
C GLY A 58 -41.47 4.41 13.20
N HIS A 59 -41.60 3.92 11.97
CA HIS A 59 -41.24 2.53 11.66
C HIS A 59 -39.74 2.38 11.44
N TRP A 60 -39.12 1.49 12.21
CA TRP A 60 -37.80 0.92 11.91
C TRP A 60 -37.93 -0.07 10.73
N ARG A 61 -37.07 0.06 9.72
CA ARG A 61 -36.75 -1.05 8.81
C ARG A 61 -35.25 -1.29 8.85
N SER A 62 -34.81 -2.34 9.55
CA SER A 62 -33.55 -2.96 9.15
C SER A 62 -33.76 -3.56 7.77
N SER A 63 -32.95 -3.15 6.81
CA SER A 63 -32.85 -3.87 5.55
C SER A 63 -31.53 -4.64 5.56
N LYS A 64 -31.65 -5.98 5.61
CA LYS A 64 -30.59 -6.86 5.09
C LYS A 64 -30.70 -6.81 3.57
N ALA A 65 -30.11 -5.79 2.95
CA ALA A 65 -30.02 -5.70 1.49
C ALA A 65 -28.56 -5.66 1.05
N LEU A 66 -28.10 -6.80 0.53
CA LEU A 66 -26.92 -6.93 -0.32
C LEU A 66 -27.19 -6.27 -1.67
N SER A 67 -26.25 -5.49 -2.22
CA SER A 67 -25.82 -5.53 -3.63
C SER A 67 -24.81 -4.43 -3.98
N ALA A 68 -23.91 -4.80 -4.89
CA ALA A 68 -22.90 -4.04 -5.60
C ALA A 68 -23.34 -2.70 -6.21
N THR A 69 -22.32 -1.89 -6.53
CA THR A 69 -22.28 -0.58 -7.20
C THR A 69 -22.41 0.62 -6.27
N HIS A 70 -21.57 1.63 -6.49
CA HIS A 70 -21.52 2.86 -5.71
C HIS A 70 -22.86 3.61 -5.85
N GLU A 71 -23.76 3.47 -4.88
CA GLU A 71 -24.81 4.45 -4.64
C GLU A 71 -24.93 4.72 -3.14
N LEU A 72 -24.75 5.99 -2.76
CA LEU A 72 -25.18 6.51 -1.47
C LEU A 72 -26.70 6.27 -1.35
N ILE A 73 -27.14 5.52 -0.34
CA ILE A 73 -28.56 5.58 0.05
C ILE A 73 -28.76 6.91 0.77
N ARG A 74 -29.34 7.87 0.05
CA ARG A 74 -29.86 9.15 0.58
C ARG A 74 -31.33 8.90 0.95
N LEU A 75 -31.71 9.10 2.20
CA LEU A 75 -33.13 9.32 2.55
C LEU A 75 -33.44 10.78 2.21
N GLU A 76 -33.94 11.03 1.01
CA GLU A 76 -34.59 12.29 0.66
C GLU A 76 -36.09 12.15 0.88
N GLY A 77 -36.62 12.95 1.80
CA GLY A 77 -38.03 13.33 1.79
C GLY A 77 -38.11 14.84 1.55
N GLU A 78 -38.61 15.25 0.38
CA GLU A 78 -39.31 16.53 0.22
C GLU A 78 -40.69 16.38 0.91
N LYS A 79 -41.29 17.30 1.67
CA LYS A 79 -41.27 18.77 1.69
C LYS A 79 -41.86 19.27 3.03
N GLU A 80 -41.40 20.46 3.44
CA GLU A 80 -42.02 21.49 4.31
C GLU A 80 -42.47 21.13 5.75
N GLY A 81 -41.65 21.55 6.71
CA GLY A 81 -41.96 21.63 8.14
C GLY A 81 -40.68 21.60 8.98
N LEU A 82 -40.30 22.71 9.63
CA LEU A 82 -39.06 22.81 10.40
C LEU A 82 -39.30 22.32 11.84
N VAL A 83 -38.75 21.16 12.20
CA VAL A 83 -38.49 20.80 13.61
C VAL A 83 -36.98 20.70 13.75
N VAL A 84 -36.41 21.62 14.53
CA VAL A 84 -34.98 21.64 14.84
C VAL A 84 -34.75 20.65 15.98
N PHE A 85 -33.92 19.63 15.76
CA PHE A 85 -33.40 18.79 16.84
C PHE A 85 -32.01 19.28 17.16
N THR A 86 -31.71 19.35 18.46
CA THR A 86 -30.44 19.82 18.96
C THR A 86 -29.64 18.60 19.40
N ILE A 87 -28.61 18.23 18.65
CA ILE A 87 -27.72 17.14 19.05
C ILE A 87 -26.60 17.70 19.94
N ALA A 88 -26.53 17.21 21.17
CA ALA A 88 -25.51 17.62 22.13
C ALA A 88 -24.38 16.57 22.21
N LEU A 89 -23.18 17.02 21.82
CA LEU A 89 -21.90 16.39 22.12
C LEU A 89 -21.24 17.28 23.17
N GLY A 90 -21.35 16.92 24.46
CA GLY A 90 -21.12 17.88 25.55
C GLY A 90 -22.03 19.13 25.43
N THR A 91 -21.45 20.34 25.31
CA THR A 91 -22.18 21.62 25.25
C THR A 91 -22.56 22.09 23.83
N MET A 92 -22.45 21.22 22.83
CA MET A 92 -22.65 21.57 21.42
C MET A 92 -24.11 21.44 20.95
N GLN A 93 -24.52 22.13 19.89
CA GLN A 93 -25.86 22.08 19.29
C GLN A 93 -25.69 22.04 17.77
N ALA A 94 -26.12 20.94 17.13
CA ALA A 94 -26.04 20.76 15.69
C ALA A 94 -27.43 20.61 15.06
N LYS A 95 -27.60 21.11 13.83
CA LYS A 95 -28.84 21.03 13.02
C LYS A 95 -29.07 19.63 12.45
N SER A 96 -28.00 18.89 12.17
CA SER A 96 -28.06 17.46 11.82
C SER A 96 -26.75 16.76 12.16
N ALA A 97 -26.81 15.46 12.42
CA ALA A 97 -25.66 14.58 12.55
C ALA A 97 -25.89 13.29 11.78
N THR A 98 -24.83 12.70 11.25
CA THR A 98 -24.84 11.37 10.64
C THR A 98 -23.70 10.56 11.21
N LEU A 99 -24.05 9.47 11.90
CA LEU A 99 -23.10 8.54 12.51
C LEU A 99 -22.96 7.31 11.60
N MET A 100 -21.73 6.86 11.36
CA MET A 100 -21.42 5.60 10.69
C MET A 100 -20.63 4.71 11.65
N PHE A 101 -21.05 3.46 11.76
CA PHE A 101 -20.54 2.46 12.67
C PHE A 101 -20.32 1.13 11.96
N ASP A 102 -19.32 0.38 12.40
CA ASP A 102 -19.01 -0.97 11.94
C ASP A 102 -18.92 -1.90 13.15
N GLU A 103 -19.59 -3.05 13.11
CA GLU A 103 -19.73 -3.94 14.27
C GLU A 103 -18.41 -4.59 14.69
N GLU A 104 -17.45 -4.75 13.78
CA GLU A 104 -16.13 -5.33 14.06
C GLU A 104 -15.10 -4.25 14.46
N LEU A 105 -15.19 -3.05 13.87
CA LEU A 105 -14.23 -1.97 14.11
C LEU A 105 -14.64 -0.97 15.18
N GLY A 106 -15.93 -0.76 15.40
CA GLY A 106 -16.42 0.32 16.24
C GLY A 106 -16.87 1.57 15.46
N PHE A 107 -16.84 2.72 16.12
CA PHE A 107 -17.13 4.03 15.53
C PHE A 107 -16.24 4.35 14.33
N ALA A 108 -16.81 4.70 13.17
CA ALA A 108 -16.06 4.93 11.94
C ALA A 108 -16.09 6.40 11.48
N ARG A 109 -17.24 7.06 11.53
CA ARG A 109 -17.39 8.45 11.07
C ARG A 109 -18.58 9.16 11.68
N LEU A 110 -18.44 10.45 11.93
CA LEU A 110 -19.50 11.36 12.33
C LEU A 110 -19.45 12.62 11.47
N ASP A 111 -20.50 12.86 10.70
CA ASP A 111 -20.70 14.11 9.96
C ASP A 111 -21.64 15.02 10.75
N LEU A 112 -21.26 16.29 10.91
CA LEU A 112 -22.04 17.28 11.66
C LEU A 112 -22.33 18.51 10.80
N THR A 113 -23.59 18.95 10.81
CA THR A 113 -23.98 20.25 10.28
C THR A 113 -24.37 21.16 11.45
N PRO A 114 -23.56 22.17 11.78
CA PRO A 114 -23.82 23.04 12.93
C PRO A 114 -25.06 23.92 12.72
N ASP A 115 -25.69 24.38 13.81
CA ASP A 115 -26.67 25.48 13.76
C ASP A 115 -25.94 26.82 13.98
N PRO A 116 -25.81 27.68 12.96
CA PRO A 116 -25.12 28.96 13.08
C PRO A 116 -25.81 29.93 14.06
N ALA A 117 -27.13 29.82 14.25
CA ALA A 117 -27.90 30.76 15.07
C ALA A 117 -27.69 30.55 16.57
N ALA A 118 -27.31 29.33 16.99
CA ALA A 118 -27.19 28.96 18.39
C ALA A 118 -25.94 29.52 19.11
N TYR A 119 -25.00 30.14 18.39
CA TYR A 119 -23.65 30.43 18.93
C TYR A 119 -23.04 31.79 18.54
N GLY A 120 -23.82 32.73 18.00
CA GLY A 120 -23.44 34.15 17.93
C GLY A 120 -22.14 34.50 17.22
N GLY A 121 -21.63 33.66 16.31
CA GLY A 121 -20.46 33.99 15.46
C GLY A 121 -19.07 33.77 16.06
N ASN A 122 -18.92 33.10 17.22
CA ASN A 122 -17.61 32.78 17.79
C ASN A 122 -16.90 31.61 17.08
N ASP A 123 -15.55 31.53 17.19
CA ASP A 123 -14.70 30.49 16.58
C ASP A 123 -14.99 29.07 17.10
N TRP A 124 -16.04 28.49 16.52
CA TRP A 124 -16.53 27.13 16.68
C TRP A 124 -15.46 26.05 16.55
N THR A 125 -14.47 26.30 15.69
CA THR A 125 -13.47 25.29 15.35
C THR A 125 -12.51 25.09 16.51
N GLY A 126 -12.07 26.19 17.14
CA GLY A 126 -11.27 26.13 18.35
C GLY A 126 -11.98 25.37 19.47
N HIS A 127 -13.28 25.60 19.66
CA HIS A 127 -14.06 24.89 20.69
C HIS A 127 -14.21 23.40 20.42
N LEU A 128 -14.51 23.00 19.18
CA LEU A 128 -14.65 21.58 18.80
C LEU A 128 -13.31 20.85 18.89
N VAL A 129 -12.23 21.45 18.38
CA VAL A 129 -10.87 20.90 18.47
C VAL A 129 -10.43 20.75 19.93
N ASN A 130 -10.68 21.77 20.76
CA ASN A 130 -10.35 21.72 22.19
C ASN A 130 -11.19 20.70 22.96
N SER A 131 -12.46 20.52 22.59
CA SER A 131 -13.32 19.52 23.22
C SER A 131 -12.86 18.12 22.86
N ILE A 132 -12.60 17.85 21.57
CA ILE A 132 -12.01 16.59 21.10
C ILE A 132 -10.66 16.34 21.79
N GLN A 133 -9.78 17.35 21.88
CA GLN A 133 -8.49 17.26 22.57
C GLN A 133 -8.66 16.89 24.05
N LYS A 134 -9.59 17.52 24.77
CA LYS A 134 -9.88 17.21 26.17
C LYS A 134 -10.44 15.79 26.35
N TRP A 135 -11.23 15.31 25.39
CA TRP A 135 -11.84 13.99 25.44
C TRP A 135 -10.84 12.86 25.20
N ILE A 136 -9.99 13.00 24.19
CA ILE A 136 -9.01 11.97 23.80
C ILE A 136 -7.73 12.01 24.64
N GLY A 137 -7.36 13.18 25.21
CA GLY A 137 -6.12 13.39 25.96
C GLY A 137 -4.85 13.23 25.10
N GLY A 138 -3.67 13.53 25.66
CA GLY A 138 -2.37 13.39 24.97
C GLY A 138 -1.95 14.60 24.12
N GLU A 139 -1.04 14.38 23.15
CA GLU A 139 -0.50 15.44 22.28
C GLU A 139 -1.60 16.16 21.47
N PRO A 140 -1.42 17.47 21.18
CA PRO A 140 -2.35 18.28 20.41
C PRO A 140 -2.52 17.81 18.96
N ALA A 141 -3.58 18.25 18.29
CA ALA A 141 -3.85 17.89 16.90
C ALA A 141 -2.84 18.54 15.94
N ASP A 142 -2.38 17.79 14.94
CA ASP A 142 -1.66 18.35 13.80
C ASP A 142 -2.65 19.04 12.87
N LEU A 143 -2.49 20.36 12.69
CA LEU A 143 -3.31 21.17 11.78
C LEU A 143 -2.63 21.29 10.41
N THR A 144 -3.36 20.92 9.36
CA THR A 144 -3.01 21.24 7.98
C THR A 144 -4.11 22.07 7.33
N ARG A 145 -3.73 23.18 6.70
CA ARG A 145 -4.65 24.06 5.96
C ARG A 145 -4.29 24.04 4.48
N GLU A 146 -5.27 23.79 3.64
CA GLU A 146 -5.12 23.76 2.18
C GLU A 146 -6.18 24.64 1.52
N GLU A 147 -5.78 25.45 0.54
CA GLU A 147 -6.69 26.16 -0.35
C GLU A 147 -6.71 25.48 -1.72
N LYS A 148 -7.90 25.18 -2.23
CA LYS A 148 -8.07 24.44 -3.49
C LYS A 148 -9.13 25.11 -4.36
N ASP A 149 -8.88 25.11 -5.66
CA ASP A 149 -9.93 25.43 -6.64
C ASP A 149 -10.86 24.22 -6.76
N SER A 150 -12.15 24.42 -6.47
CA SER A 150 -13.17 23.39 -6.54
C SER A 150 -14.24 23.78 -7.55
N THR A 151 -14.64 22.83 -8.40
CA THR A 151 -15.81 22.93 -9.27
C THR A 151 -16.97 22.08 -8.78
N TRP A 152 -16.83 21.42 -7.63
CA TRP A 152 -17.81 20.47 -7.09
C TRP A 152 -18.79 21.17 -6.14
N ASP A 153 -20.11 21.00 -6.32
CA ASP A 153 -21.12 21.56 -5.40
C ASP A 153 -21.34 20.63 -4.18
N PRO A 154 -21.09 21.08 -2.94
CA PRO A 154 -21.26 20.24 -1.76
C PRO A 154 -22.72 19.98 -1.37
N GLN A 155 -23.64 20.89 -1.72
CA GLN A 155 -25.06 20.72 -1.41
C GLN A 155 -25.70 19.73 -2.40
N ASN A 156 -25.15 19.67 -3.62
CA ASN A 156 -25.52 18.69 -4.62
C ASN A 156 -24.26 18.06 -5.27
N PRO A 157 -23.71 16.99 -4.66
CA PRO A 157 -22.46 16.34 -5.08
C PRO A 157 -22.41 15.88 -6.54
N GLN A 158 -23.57 15.79 -7.20
CA GLN A 158 -23.72 15.37 -8.60
C GLN A 158 -23.58 16.53 -9.59
N VAL A 159 -23.59 17.78 -9.11
CA VAL A 159 -23.53 18.97 -9.94
C VAL A 159 -22.12 19.56 -9.91
N ARG A 160 -21.51 19.68 -11.09
CA ARG A 160 -20.28 20.45 -11.26
C ARG A 160 -20.63 21.88 -11.65
N LYS A 161 -20.14 22.85 -10.89
CA LYS A 161 -20.19 24.27 -11.25
C LYS A 161 -19.21 24.54 -12.39
N THR A 162 -19.67 25.33 -13.34
CA THR A 162 -18.90 25.76 -14.51
C THR A 162 -17.77 26.71 -14.13
N THR A 163 -17.93 27.49 -13.06
CA THR A 163 -16.89 28.39 -12.54
C THR A 163 -16.29 27.81 -11.26
N PRO A 164 -14.95 27.59 -11.21
CA PRO A 164 -14.27 27.17 -10.00
C PRO A 164 -14.40 28.23 -8.90
N TYR A 165 -14.49 27.78 -7.65
CA TYR A 165 -14.44 28.65 -6.48
C TYR A 165 -13.36 28.18 -5.51
N LYS A 166 -12.83 29.11 -4.70
CA LYS A 166 -11.83 28.80 -3.68
C LYS A 166 -12.48 28.11 -2.49
N LEU A 167 -11.99 26.91 -2.19
CA LEU A 167 -12.36 26.09 -1.04
C LEU A 167 -11.18 26.04 -0.07
N THR A 168 -11.39 26.51 1.15
CA THR A 168 -10.44 26.34 2.26
C THR A 168 -10.78 25.05 3.00
N VAL A 169 -9.79 24.19 3.21
CA VAL A 169 -9.92 22.92 3.95
C VAL A 169 -8.91 22.92 5.11
N ASP A 170 -9.42 22.86 6.33
CA ASP A 170 -8.61 22.66 7.54
C ASP A 170 -8.76 21.20 7.99
N GLN A 171 -7.66 20.52 8.28
CA GLN A 171 -7.66 19.17 8.83
C GLN A 171 -6.87 19.13 10.13
N TYR A 172 -7.51 18.67 11.21
CA TYR A 172 -6.92 18.43 12.51
C TYR A 172 -6.78 16.93 12.72
N ARG A 173 -5.57 16.43 12.97
CA ARG A 173 -5.31 14.98 13.12
C ARG A 173 -4.73 14.65 14.47
N TRP A 174 -5.23 13.57 15.07
CA TRP A 174 -4.71 12.99 16.30
C TRP A 174 -4.27 11.55 16.03
N GLN A 175 -3.00 11.26 16.28
CA GLN A 175 -2.43 9.91 16.12
C GLN A 175 -2.34 9.21 17.48
N ARG A 176 -2.86 7.99 17.57
CA ARG A 176 -2.82 7.15 18.78
C ARG A 176 -2.42 5.72 18.41
N SER A 177 -2.01 4.96 19.43
CA SER A 177 -1.68 3.55 19.25
C SER A 177 -2.95 2.78 18.84
N GLY A 178 -2.99 2.27 17.61
CA GLY A 178 -4.10 1.47 17.06
C GLY A 178 -5.22 2.24 16.35
N TYR A 179 -5.24 3.58 16.40
CA TYR A 179 -6.19 4.39 15.61
C TYR A 179 -5.75 5.85 15.44
N SER A 180 -6.29 6.52 14.43
CA SER A 180 -6.18 7.95 14.21
C SER A 180 -7.55 8.61 14.12
N LEU A 181 -7.66 9.85 14.60
CA LEU A 181 -8.84 10.67 14.48
C LEU A 181 -8.53 11.86 13.58
N GLN A 182 -9.43 12.19 12.67
CA GLN A 182 -9.30 13.35 11.79
C GLN A 182 -10.59 14.17 11.82
N LEU A 183 -10.49 15.44 12.20
CA LEU A 183 -11.54 16.44 11.98
C LEU A 183 -11.22 17.21 10.70
N THR A 184 -12.14 17.22 9.75
CA THR A 184 -12.04 18.02 8.52
C THR A 184 -13.08 19.13 8.55
N ARG A 185 -12.63 20.37 8.33
CA ARG A 185 -13.44 21.59 8.21
C ARG A 185 -13.30 22.14 6.80
N ARG A 186 -14.39 22.57 6.18
CA ARG A 186 -14.41 23.15 4.82
C ARG A 186 -15.21 24.45 4.75
N SER A 187 -14.72 25.48 4.05
CA SER A 187 -15.45 26.72 3.73
C SER A 187 -15.22 27.20 2.31
N ALA A 188 -16.23 27.84 1.73
CA ALA A 188 -16.10 28.61 0.49
C ALA A 188 -16.84 29.94 0.59
N ALA A 189 -16.26 30.98 -0.01
CA ALA A 189 -16.75 32.36 0.03
C ALA A 189 -18.14 32.60 -0.61
N SER A 190 -18.72 31.60 -1.29
CA SER A 190 -20.05 31.71 -1.93
C SER A 190 -21.19 31.14 -1.09
N TRP A 191 -20.91 30.66 0.13
CA TRP A 191 -21.90 30.00 0.98
C TRP A 191 -22.52 31.01 1.96
N LYS A 192 -23.84 30.96 2.16
CA LYS A 192 -24.52 31.74 3.21
C LYS A 192 -24.42 31.09 4.61
N THR A 193 -23.83 29.90 4.70
CA THR A 193 -23.60 29.16 5.94
C THR A 193 -22.21 28.55 5.84
N ASP A 194 -21.29 29.04 6.67
CA ASP A 194 -19.87 29.12 6.29
C ASP A 194 -19.07 27.80 6.41
N TRP A 195 -19.59 26.71 6.99
CA TRP A 195 -18.75 25.54 7.32
C TRP A 195 -19.46 24.18 7.32
N ALA A 196 -18.77 23.15 6.82
CA ALA A 196 -19.14 21.72 6.98
C ALA A 196 -18.02 20.94 7.70
N PHE A 197 -18.41 20.02 8.60
CA PHE A 197 -17.48 19.27 9.45
C PHE A 197 -17.67 17.76 9.34
N ALA A 198 -16.55 17.03 9.30
CA ALA A 198 -16.52 15.58 9.35
C ALA A 198 -15.44 15.11 10.33
N VAL A 199 -15.83 14.29 11.30
CA VAL A 199 -14.91 13.57 12.19
C VAL A 199 -14.82 12.14 11.68
N VAL A 200 -13.62 11.70 11.32
CA VAL A 200 -13.34 10.36 10.80
C VAL A 200 -12.37 9.67 11.74
N MET A 201 -12.69 8.44 12.12
CA MET A 201 -11.79 7.58 12.89
C MET A 201 -11.27 6.48 11.97
N SER A 202 -9.95 6.30 11.93
CA SER A 202 -9.30 5.29 11.10
C SER A 202 -8.48 4.36 11.99
N PHE A 203 -8.72 3.05 11.94
CA PHE A 203 -7.97 2.08 12.72
C PHE A 203 -6.67 1.69 12.00
N THR A 204 -5.59 1.57 12.76
CA THR A 204 -4.29 1.12 12.26
C THR A 204 -4.08 -0.35 12.66
N GLY A 205 -4.51 -1.29 11.80
CA GLY A 205 -4.29 -2.74 11.94
C GLY A 205 -5.22 -3.59 11.04
N PRO A 206 -4.86 -4.84 10.68
CA PRO A 206 -5.73 -5.74 9.93
C PRO A 206 -6.86 -6.32 10.80
N ARG A 207 -8.04 -6.51 10.21
CA ARG A 207 -9.21 -7.16 10.83
C ARG A 207 -8.99 -8.66 10.91
N SER A 208 -9.16 -9.25 12.10
CA SER A 208 -9.35 -10.69 12.29
C SER A 208 -10.81 -11.06 12.06
N SER A 209 -11.09 -12.04 11.20
CA SER A 209 -12.43 -12.67 11.12
C SER A 209 -12.59 -13.71 12.25
N PRO A 210 -13.76 -13.83 12.91
CA PRO A 210 -14.01 -14.95 13.80
C PRO A 210 -14.42 -16.20 12.99
N PRO A 211 -14.02 -17.41 13.41
CA PRO A 211 -14.43 -18.66 12.73
C PRO A 211 -15.92 -18.95 12.97
N ALA A 212 -16.59 -19.42 11.92
CA ALA A 212 -18.00 -19.77 11.96
C ALA A 212 -18.24 -21.13 12.65
N GLY A 213 -19.07 -21.11 13.69
CA GLY A 213 -19.91 -22.24 14.09
C GLY A 213 -19.41 -23.08 15.26
N GLN A 214 -19.70 -22.64 16.50
CA GLN A 214 -20.03 -23.54 17.62
C GLN A 214 -21.06 -22.85 18.53
N SER A 215 -22.12 -23.58 18.90
CA SER A 215 -23.09 -23.18 19.92
C SER A 215 -22.45 -23.18 21.32
N PRO A 216 -22.99 -22.42 22.29
CA PRO A 216 -22.24 -22.04 23.49
C PRO A 216 -22.45 -23.06 24.59
N GLU A 217 -21.38 -23.73 25.02
CA GLU A 217 -21.28 -24.17 26.42
C GLU A 217 -19.84 -24.47 26.85
N VAL A 218 -19.54 -24.00 28.07
CA VAL A 218 -18.33 -24.19 28.87
C VAL A 218 -17.11 -23.34 28.48
N ALA A 219 -17.11 -22.11 29.01
CA ALA A 219 -15.90 -21.35 29.25
C ALA A 219 -15.06 -22.05 30.34
N ASN A 220 -13.82 -22.44 30.01
CA ASN A 220 -12.73 -22.32 30.97
C ASN A 220 -11.35 -22.25 30.30
N GLU A 221 -10.62 -21.20 30.70
CA GLU A 221 -9.16 -21.09 30.79
C GLU A 221 -8.28 -21.48 29.59
N SER A 222 -7.82 -20.45 28.86
CA SER A 222 -6.44 -20.43 28.35
C SER A 222 -5.90 -19.01 28.34
N ARG A 223 -4.88 -18.77 29.18
CA ARG A 223 -4.07 -17.54 29.21
C ARG A 223 -3.54 -17.26 27.80
N GLN A 224 -3.80 -16.06 27.29
CA GLN A 224 -3.13 -15.54 26.09
C GLN A 224 -1.63 -15.43 26.36
N SER A 225 -0.84 -16.34 25.78
CA SER A 225 0.60 -16.16 25.64
C SER A 225 0.86 -15.06 24.62
N ALA A 226 1.72 -14.09 24.95
CA ALA A 226 2.18 -13.10 23.99
C ALA A 226 2.71 -13.78 22.70
N PRO A 227 2.50 -13.19 21.50
CA PRO A 227 2.98 -13.77 20.27
C PRO A 227 4.51 -13.99 20.33
N PRO A 228 5.02 -15.09 19.75
CA PRO A 228 6.43 -15.44 19.81
C PRO A 228 7.30 -14.36 19.15
N GLU A 229 8.41 -13.99 19.80
CA GLU A 229 9.38 -13.04 19.26
C GLU A 229 10.13 -13.69 18.09
N LEU A 230 9.91 -13.19 16.87
CA LEU A 230 10.55 -13.72 15.65
C LEU A 230 11.98 -13.18 15.53
N LYS A 231 12.97 -14.06 15.33
CA LYS A 231 14.38 -13.68 15.15
C LYS A 231 15.04 -14.51 14.06
N ALA A 232 15.90 -13.88 13.27
CA ALA A 232 16.77 -14.58 12.33
C ALA A 232 18.19 -13.99 12.33
N ASP A 233 19.17 -14.86 12.53
CA ASP A 233 20.60 -14.54 12.41
C ASP A 233 21.08 -14.78 10.97
N LEU A 234 21.53 -13.71 10.32
CA LEU A 234 21.93 -13.71 8.92
C LEU A 234 23.45 -13.84 8.73
N ASP A 235 24.25 -13.98 9.81
CA ASP A 235 25.69 -14.21 9.73
C ASP A 235 26.13 -15.31 8.75
N PRO A 236 25.38 -16.41 8.59
CA PRO A 236 25.69 -17.44 7.60
C PRO A 236 25.74 -16.94 6.15
N LEU A 237 25.05 -15.84 5.83
CA LEU A 237 25.14 -15.20 4.50
C LEU A 237 26.52 -14.56 4.25
N LEU A 238 27.31 -14.35 5.30
CA LEU A 238 28.66 -13.79 5.26
C LEU A 238 29.75 -14.84 5.48
N ASP A 239 29.40 -16.12 5.66
CA ASP A 239 30.38 -17.20 5.60
C ASP A 239 30.69 -17.54 4.13
N PHE A 240 31.49 -16.69 3.50
CA PHE A 240 31.92 -16.81 2.11
C PHE A 240 32.59 -18.15 1.76
N SER A 241 33.02 -18.93 2.77
CA SER A 241 33.63 -20.24 2.55
C SER A 241 32.62 -21.36 2.31
N THR A 242 31.40 -21.23 2.86
CA THR A 242 30.38 -22.29 2.82
C THR A 242 29.10 -21.87 2.10
N ILE A 243 28.73 -20.58 2.15
CA ILE A 243 27.43 -20.10 1.66
C ILE A 243 27.22 -20.42 0.17
N TRP A 244 28.24 -20.28 -0.67
CA TRP A 244 28.15 -20.53 -2.12
C TRP A 244 27.95 -22.00 -2.50
N GLN A 245 28.12 -22.91 -1.54
CA GLN A 245 27.85 -24.34 -1.72
C GLN A 245 26.47 -24.74 -1.21
N THR A 246 25.76 -23.81 -0.53
CA THR A 246 24.48 -24.08 0.12
C THR A 246 23.37 -24.21 -0.92
N HIS A 247 22.74 -25.38 -0.96
CA HIS A 247 21.56 -25.65 -1.78
C HIS A 247 20.28 -25.16 -1.09
N ALA A 248 19.21 -24.90 -1.87
CA ALA A 248 17.91 -24.47 -1.33
C ALA A 248 17.37 -25.39 -0.21
N GLU A 249 17.54 -26.71 -0.34
CA GLU A 249 17.14 -27.68 0.70
C GLU A 249 17.97 -27.57 1.99
N GLN A 250 19.27 -27.28 1.86
CA GLN A 250 20.14 -27.05 3.02
C GLN A 250 19.83 -25.70 3.66
N PHE A 251 19.43 -24.72 2.85
CA PHE A 251 18.97 -23.42 3.31
C PHE A 251 17.70 -23.54 4.16
N GLU A 252 16.73 -24.37 3.76
CA GLU A 252 15.52 -24.69 4.55
C GLU A 252 15.79 -25.48 5.83
N LYS A 253 16.94 -26.15 5.94
CA LYS A 253 17.37 -26.77 7.19
C LYS A 253 18.01 -25.77 8.13
N ARG A 254 18.54 -24.67 7.59
CA ARG A 254 19.21 -23.62 8.35
C ARG A 254 18.24 -22.54 8.82
N TYR A 255 17.29 -22.19 7.97
CA TYR A 255 16.26 -21.21 8.25
C TYR A 255 14.89 -21.85 8.10
N ILE A 256 13.94 -21.39 8.91
CA ILE A 256 12.58 -21.93 8.89
C ILE A 256 11.78 -21.20 7.80
N ALA A 257 11.47 -21.88 6.70
CA ALA A 257 10.67 -21.31 5.61
C ALA A 257 9.20 -21.17 6.01
N ARG A 258 8.55 -20.06 5.66
CA ARG A 258 7.10 -19.87 5.82
C ARG A 258 6.34 -20.90 5.01
N LYS A 259 5.47 -21.67 5.68
CA LYS A 259 4.51 -22.57 5.04
C LYS A 259 3.15 -21.87 4.89
N GLN A 260 2.42 -22.21 3.84
CA GLN A 260 1.05 -21.71 3.63
C GLN A 260 0.04 -22.41 4.55
N ASP A 261 0.34 -23.64 4.99
CA ASP A 261 -0.52 -24.41 5.90
C ASP A 261 -0.17 -24.12 7.36
N GLU A 262 -1.19 -23.81 8.18
CA GLU A 262 -1.11 -23.35 9.58
C GLU A 262 -0.48 -24.36 10.58
N GLN A 263 0.07 -25.48 10.11
CA GLN A 263 0.61 -26.58 10.93
C GLN A 263 2.11 -26.44 11.23
N GLN A 264 2.68 -25.25 11.05
CA GLN A 264 4.11 -25.03 11.25
C GLN A 264 4.46 -24.90 12.74
N LYS A 265 5.30 -25.81 13.25
CA LYS A 265 5.68 -25.89 14.67
C LYS A 265 6.61 -24.77 15.14
N GLU A 266 7.49 -24.29 14.26
CA GLU A 266 8.49 -23.29 14.59
C GLU A 266 8.23 -21.98 13.83
N PRO A 267 8.52 -20.82 14.43
CA PRO A 267 8.28 -19.53 13.80
C PRO A 267 9.06 -19.41 12.48
N PRO A 268 8.41 -19.04 11.38
CA PRO A 268 9.10 -18.80 10.12
C PRO A 268 10.04 -17.60 10.20
N GLN A 269 11.18 -17.74 9.52
CA GLN A 269 12.27 -16.77 9.49
C GLN A 269 12.44 -16.14 8.10
N PHE A 270 12.00 -16.84 7.06
CA PHE A 270 12.09 -16.39 5.68
C PHE A 270 10.91 -16.93 4.85
N GLU A 271 10.69 -16.36 3.67
CA GLU A 271 9.74 -16.86 2.68
C GLU A 271 10.39 -17.03 1.32
N TRP A 272 9.93 -18.02 0.54
CA TRP A 272 10.32 -18.14 -0.85
C TRP A 272 9.54 -17.13 -1.69
N LEU A 273 10.26 -16.37 -2.51
CA LEU A 273 9.66 -15.46 -3.49
C LEU A 273 9.23 -16.20 -4.76
N THR A 274 9.70 -17.43 -4.98
CA THR A 274 9.30 -18.22 -6.13
C THR A 274 9.01 -19.67 -5.77
N VAL A 275 8.09 -20.30 -6.50
CA VAL A 275 7.81 -21.75 -6.44
C VAL A 275 9.06 -22.56 -6.80
N ALA A 276 9.89 -22.04 -7.70
CA ALA A 276 11.16 -22.65 -8.10
C ALA A 276 12.24 -22.58 -7.00
N LYS A 277 11.99 -21.86 -5.90
CA LYS A 277 12.92 -21.64 -4.79
C LYS A 277 14.25 -21.04 -5.24
N ASP A 278 14.19 -20.11 -6.19
CA ASP A 278 15.37 -19.39 -6.70
C ASP A 278 15.64 -18.07 -5.98
N ARG A 279 14.70 -17.58 -5.15
CA ARG A 279 14.84 -16.38 -4.33
C ARG A 279 14.20 -16.57 -2.96
N ALA A 280 14.97 -16.37 -1.89
CA ALA A 280 14.50 -16.37 -0.51
C ALA A 280 14.52 -14.94 0.04
N ARG A 281 13.49 -14.53 0.79
CA ARG A 281 13.38 -13.21 1.41
C ARG A 281 13.25 -13.31 2.92
N PHE A 282 14.05 -12.52 3.61
CA PHE A 282 13.91 -12.20 5.03
C PHE A 282 13.39 -10.78 5.13
N SER A 283 12.33 -10.56 5.92
CA SER A 283 11.80 -9.22 6.16
C SER A 283 11.43 -9.07 7.62
N ARG A 284 11.72 -7.91 8.21
CA ARG A 284 11.25 -7.60 9.56
C ARG A 284 9.73 -7.48 9.67
N GLN A 285 9.03 -7.33 8.55
CA GLN A 285 7.57 -7.20 8.46
C GLN A 285 6.92 -8.40 7.76
N MET A 286 7.49 -9.60 7.90
CA MET A 286 6.93 -10.82 7.31
C MET A 286 5.49 -11.12 7.79
N PHE A 287 5.18 -10.69 9.02
CA PHE A 287 3.85 -10.80 9.62
C PHE A 287 3.41 -9.45 10.15
N VAL A 288 2.11 -9.19 10.08
CA VAL A 288 1.55 -7.90 10.50
C VAL A 288 1.63 -7.71 12.02
N ASP A 289 1.47 -8.80 12.79
CA ASP A 289 1.40 -8.75 14.26
C ASP A 289 2.64 -9.33 14.95
N ALA A 290 3.66 -9.72 14.18
CA ALA A 290 4.89 -10.31 14.70
C ALA A 290 6.10 -9.74 13.94
N PRO A 291 6.71 -8.65 14.43
CA PRO A 291 7.92 -8.13 13.81
C PRO A 291 9.07 -9.13 14.00
N THR A 292 9.87 -9.32 12.95
CA THR A 292 11.06 -10.18 12.98
C THR A 292 12.31 -9.34 13.18
N THR A 293 13.12 -9.68 14.17
CA THR A 293 14.44 -9.08 14.33
C THR A 293 15.45 -9.83 13.46
N LEU A 294 15.96 -9.16 12.44
CA LEU A 294 17.02 -9.67 11.57
C LEU A 294 18.35 -9.06 11.99
N THR A 295 19.41 -9.87 12.07
CA THR A 295 20.73 -9.37 12.49
C THR A 295 21.88 -9.90 11.67
N LEU A 296 22.97 -9.12 11.64
CA LEU A 296 24.29 -9.47 11.12
C LEU A 296 25.39 -9.10 12.11
N PHE A 297 26.57 -9.66 11.87
CA PHE A 297 27.82 -9.49 12.60
C PHE A 297 27.67 -9.81 14.09
N GLY A 298 27.18 -11.01 14.41
CA GLY A 298 26.98 -11.48 15.78
C GLY A 298 25.92 -10.69 16.54
N GLY A 299 24.83 -10.30 15.85
CA GLY A 299 23.76 -9.48 16.44
C GLY A 299 24.05 -7.98 16.47
N ALA A 300 25.24 -7.54 16.04
CA ALA A 300 25.71 -6.18 16.22
C ALA A 300 25.09 -5.17 15.24
N VAL A 301 24.53 -5.63 14.14
CA VAL A 301 23.87 -4.82 13.11
C VAL A 301 22.47 -5.37 12.88
N LYS A 302 21.45 -4.51 13.01
CA LYS A 302 20.08 -4.83 12.61
C LYS A 302 19.94 -4.72 11.09
N VAL A 303 19.05 -5.53 10.53
CA VAL A 303 18.78 -5.59 9.09
C VAL A 303 17.28 -5.36 8.86
N GLU A 304 16.94 -4.62 7.82
CA GLU A 304 15.55 -4.35 7.43
C GLU A 304 14.99 -5.49 6.57
N GLU A 305 15.78 -5.90 5.57
CA GLU A 305 15.43 -6.94 4.61
C GLU A 305 16.69 -7.63 4.06
N ALA A 306 16.60 -8.92 3.70
CA ALA A 306 17.60 -9.60 2.89
C ALA A 306 16.95 -10.49 1.84
N VAL A 307 17.48 -10.49 0.62
CA VAL A 307 17.08 -11.36 -0.49
C VAL A 307 18.27 -12.20 -0.90
N VAL A 308 18.14 -13.52 -0.85
CA VAL A 308 19.16 -14.49 -1.29
C VAL A 308 18.72 -15.09 -2.61
N GLU A 309 19.60 -15.04 -3.62
CA GLU A 309 19.35 -15.59 -4.95
C GLU A 309 20.14 -16.88 -5.16
N PHE A 310 19.45 -17.89 -5.70
CA PHE A 310 20.02 -19.20 -6.00
C PHE A 310 20.24 -19.34 -7.51
N VAL A 311 21.50 -19.49 -7.90
CA VAL A 311 21.89 -19.73 -9.29
C VAL A 311 22.21 -21.21 -9.45
N LYS A 312 21.54 -21.87 -10.40
CA LYS A 312 21.69 -23.34 -10.61
C LYS A 312 21.48 -24.15 -9.32
N GLY A 313 20.53 -23.72 -8.48
CA GLY A 313 20.13 -24.40 -7.24
C GLY A 313 21.06 -24.19 -6.03
N LYS A 314 22.07 -23.32 -6.13
CA LYS A 314 22.96 -22.93 -5.02
C LYS A 314 22.90 -21.45 -4.77
N ALA A 315 23.06 -21.01 -3.52
CA ALA A 315 23.17 -19.59 -3.22
C ALA A 315 24.32 -18.98 -4.03
N GLY A 316 24.00 -17.96 -4.83
CA GLY A 316 24.98 -17.28 -5.69
C GLY A 316 25.17 -15.83 -5.30
N ARG A 317 24.13 -15.20 -4.76
CA ARG A 317 24.12 -13.77 -4.40
C ARG A 317 23.20 -13.52 -3.20
N ALA A 318 23.45 -12.44 -2.48
CA ALA A 318 22.47 -11.88 -1.56
C ALA A 318 22.51 -10.34 -1.58
N THR A 319 21.35 -9.73 -1.51
CA THR A 319 21.17 -8.29 -1.33
C THR A 319 20.54 -8.04 0.03
N ILE A 320 21.18 -7.20 0.84
CA ILE A 320 20.83 -6.95 2.24
C ILE A 320 20.60 -5.45 2.39
N SER A 321 19.35 -5.07 2.70
CA SER A 321 18.99 -3.71 3.11
C SER A 321 19.26 -3.56 4.61
N ILE A 322 20.39 -2.95 4.94
CA ILE A 322 20.80 -2.71 6.34
C ILE A 322 20.02 -1.54 6.92
N TYR A 323 19.80 -0.50 6.12
CA TYR A 323 18.97 0.64 6.47
C TYR A 323 18.27 1.13 5.22
N ASN A 324 17.01 1.51 5.37
CA ASN A 324 16.31 2.37 4.43
C ASN A 324 15.37 3.29 5.22
N ARG A 325 15.29 4.57 4.85
CA ARG A 325 14.54 5.57 5.61
C ARG A 325 13.03 5.31 5.62
N GLY A 326 12.51 4.70 4.54
CA GLY A 326 11.09 4.39 4.40
C GLY A 326 10.60 3.41 5.47
N ASP A 327 11.41 2.41 5.78
CA ASP A 327 11.06 1.36 6.73
C ASP A 327 11.63 1.66 8.13
N ALA A 328 12.89 2.08 8.23
CA ALA A 328 13.57 2.30 9.51
C ALA A 328 13.28 3.67 10.15
N GLY A 329 12.69 4.60 9.40
CA GLY A 329 12.54 5.99 9.81
C GLY A 329 13.83 6.81 9.63
N GLN A 330 13.83 8.03 10.13
CA GLN A 330 14.96 8.96 9.93
C GLN A 330 16.13 8.64 10.87
N MET A 331 17.31 8.39 10.30
CA MET A 331 18.58 8.26 11.01
C MET A 331 19.43 9.53 10.91
N GLY A 332 20.13 9.89 11.99
CA GLY A 332 21.06 11.01 11.98
C GLY A 332 22.37 10.70 11.24
N ASN A 333 22.99 11.70 10.61
CA ASN A 333 24.22 11.51 9.83
C ASN A 333 25.38 10.87 10.65
N PRO A 334 25.64 11.25 11.92
CA PRO A 334 26.71 10.62 12.71
C PRO A 334 26.43 9.14 13.01
N GLU A 335 25.18 8.81 13.33
CA GLU A 335 24.75 7.43 13.59
C GLU A 335 24.90 6.57 12.33
N PHE A 336 24.46 7.10 11.19
CA PHE A 336 24.60 6.45 9.90
C PHE A 336 26.07 6.21 9.53
N GLN A 337 26.94 7.21 9.72
CA GLN A 337 28.37 7.07 9.46
C GLN A 337 29.02 6.01 10.36
N ALA A 338 28.59 5.90 11.63
CA ALA A 338 29.06 4.86 12.54
C ALA A 338 28.63 3.47 12.07
N LEU A 339 27.36 3.32 11.67
CA LEU A 339 26.82 2.08 11.10
C LEU A 339 27.57 1.68 9.82
N PHE A 340 27.75 2.61 8.88
CA PHE A 340 28.49 2.40 7.64
C PHE A 340 29.92 1.92 7.89
N LYS A 341 30.65 2.60 8.80
CA LYS A 341 32.02 2.19 9.17
C LYS A 341 32.05 0.81 9.81
N LYS A 342 31.12 0.50 10.71
CA LYS A 342 31.03 -0.80 11.39
C LYS A 342 30.82 -1.95 10.40
N VAL A 343 29.91 -1.76 9.44
CA VAL A 343 29.67 -2.76 8.38
C VAL A 343 30.91 -2.93 7.51
N GLY A 344 31.52 -1.82 7.06
CA GLY A 344 32.73 -1.87 6.23
C GLY A 344 33.93 -2.54 6.91
N GLN A 345 34.15 -2.25 8.20
CA GLN A 345 35.20 -2.91 9.00
C GLN A 345 34.96 -4.41 9.12
N SER A 346 33.72 -4.80 9.41
CA SER A 346 33.35 -6.21 9.56
C SER A 346 33.51 -6.99 8.26
N LEU A 347 33.17 -6.39 7.11
CA LEU A 347 33.42 -6.97 5.78
C LEU A 347 34.90 -7.11 5.47
N GLY A 348 35.72 -6.11 5.81
CA GLY A 348 37.17 -6.18 5.66
C GLY A 348 37.78 -7.34 6.44
N SER A 349 37.30 -7.58 7.68
CA SER A 349 37.71 -8.73 8.49
C SER A 349 37.25 -10.06 7.88
N ALA A 350 36.01 -10.15 7.39
CA ALA A 350 35.46 -11.37 6.81
C ALA A 350 36.15 -11.78 5.50
N LEU A 351 36.38 -10.81 4.60
CA LEU A 351 36.97 -11.06 3.28
C LEU A 351 38.49 -10.97 3.25
N LYS A 352 39.11 -10.48 4.34
CA LYS A 352 40.57 -10.35 4.50
C LYS A 352 41.24 -9.52 3.39
N VAL A 353 40.52 -8.56 2.82
CA VAL A 353 41.00 -7.63 1.78
C VAL A 353 40.54 -6.21 2.09
N ALA A 354 41.33 -5.22 1.66
CA ALA A 354 40.93 -3.82 1.75
C ALA A 354 39.90 -3.47 0.66
N PRO A 355 38.91 -2.61 0.95
CA PRO A 355 37.95 -2.18 -0.06
C PRO A 355 38.56 -1.18 -1.04
N ARG A 356 37.94 -1.11 -2.22
CA ARG A 356 38.18 -0.06 -3.21
C ARG A 356 36.93 0.77 -3.38
N ARG A 357 37.08 2.10 -3.36
CA ARG A 357 35.97 3.00 -3.71
C ARG A 357 35.72 2.89 -5.21
N GLN A 358 34.47 2.65 -5.59
CA GLN A 358 34.05 2.64 -6.98
C GLN A 358 33.36 3.97 -7.30
N MET A 359 33.76 4.60 -8.41
CA MET A 359 33.05 5.77 -8.91
C MET A 359 31.69 5.33 -9.45
N SER A 360 30.61 5.98 -9.03
CA SER A 360 29.26 5.72 -9.53
C SER A 360 29.23 5.98 -11.05
N THR A 361 28.96 4.94 -11.83
CA THR A 361 28.86 5.03 -13.28
C THR A 361 27.47 5.53 -13.68
N GLY A 362 27.13 6.76 -13.28
CA GLY A 362 26.17 7.68 -13.94
C GLY A 362 24.72 7.26 -14.25
N THR A 363 24.27 6.02 -14.04
CA THR A 363 22.97 5.52 -14.55
C THR A 363 21.96 5.15 -13.46
N GLY A 364 22.26 5.43 -12.18
CA GLY A 364 21.34 5.20 -11.07
C GLY A 364 20.39 6.39 -10.83
N ALA A 365 19.23 6.14 -10.20
CA ALA A 365 18.29 7.21 -9.85
C ALA A 365 18.88 8.28 -8.89
N VAL A 366 19.90 7.89 -8.12
CA VAL A 366 20.59 8.69 -7.11
C VAL A 366 22.09 8.51 -7.29
N LYS A 367 22.88 9.56 -7.03
CA LYS A 367 24.35 9.43 -6.95
C LYS A 367 24.67 8.55 -5.74
N ASN A 368 25.52 7.56 -5.93
CA ASN A 368 25.84 6.59 -4.88
C ASN A 368 27.31 6.65 -4.50
N VAL A 369 27.58 6.43 -3.22
CA VAL A 369 28.92 6.10 -2.71
C VAL A 369 28.99 4.58 -2.61
N VAL A 370 30.00 3.99 -3.26
CA VAL A 370 30.14 2.55 -3.39
C VAL A 370 31.54 2.11 -2.97
N TRP A 371 31.61 1.09 -2.12
CA TRP A 371 32.84 0.42 -1.70
C TRP A 371 32.76 -1.06 -2.02
N MET A 372 33.79 -1.60 -2.67
CA MET A 372 33.82 -2.97 -3.14
C MET A 372 35.02 -3.74 -2.57
N TRP A 373 34.76 -4.96 -2.12
CA TRP A 373 35.74 -5.97 -1.74
C TRP A 373 35.71 -7.07 -2.79
N THR A 374 36.88 -7.46 -3.29
CA THR A 374 37.01 -8.57 -4.24
C THR A 374 38.07 -9.52 -3.71
N SER A 375 37.65 -10.76 -3.44
CA SER A 375 38.53 -11.81 -2.94
C SER A 375 38.22 -13.14 -3.66
N PRO A 376 39.11 -14.15 -3.58
CA PRO A 376 38.80 -15.49 -4.06
C PRO A 376 37.61 -16.15 -3.36
N LEU A 377 37.21 -15.68 -2.17
CA LEU A 377 36.07 -16.22 -1.42
C LEU A 377 34.74 -15.59 -1.85
N GLY A 378 34.77 -14.39 -2.43
CA GLY A 378 33.56 -13.68 -2.80
C GLY A 378 33.80 -12.19 -3.10
N VAL A 379 32.75 -11.58 -3.64
CA VAL A 379 32.67 -10.15 -3.90
C VAL A 379 31.62 -9.54 -2.98
N ALA A 380 31.94 -8.41 -2.34
CA ALA A 380 30.98 -7.63 -1.58
C ALA A 380 30.98 -6.18 -2.05
N LEU A 381 29.81 -5.56 -2.07
CA LEU A 381 29.58 -4.17 -2.45
C LEU A 381 28.72 -3.52 -1.37
N LEU A 382 29.22 -2.48 -0.73
CA LEU A 382 28.50 -1.66 0.24
C LEU A 382 28.20 -0.31 -0.40
N GLU A 383 26.92 0.03 -0.51
CA GLU A 383 26.45 1.25 -1.18
C GLU A 383 25.45 2.05 -0.35
N HIS A 384 25.52 3.37 -0.48
CA HIS A 384 24.54 4.31 0.05
C HIS A 384 24.39 5.52 -0.88
N ASN A 385 23.31 6.27 -0.73
CA ASN A 385 23.14 7.54 -1.44
C ASN A 385 24.22 8.55 -1.03
N ASP A 386 24.70 9.36 -1.97
CA ASP A 386 25.70 10.40 -1.74
C ASP A 386 25.06 11.64 -1.07
N PHE A 387 24.63 11.46 0.18
CA PHE A 387 24.00 12.52 0.97
C PHE A 387 24.99 13.64 1.33
N GLU A 388 26.29 13.34 1.42
CA GLU A 388 27.33 14.33 1.71
C GLU A 388 27.47 15.35 0.57
N SER A 389 27.30 14.92 -0.69
CA SER A 389 27.29 15.82 -1.84
C SER A 389 26.14 16.85 -1.84
N GLN A 390 25.11 16.64 -1.01
CA GLN A 390 23.95 17.53 -0.89
C GLN A 390 24.11 18.61 0.20
N GLY A 391 25.25 18.66 0.90
CA GLY A 391 25.50 19.65 1.95
C GLY A 391 24.61 19.48 3.17
N GLY A 392 24.27 20.58 3.86
CA GLY A 392 23.52 20.55 5.15
C GLY A 392 22.08 20.03 5.09
N SER A 393 21.51 19.85 3.89
CA SER A 393 20.19 19.26 3.67
C SER A 393 20.25 17.76 3.34
N GLY A 394 21.44 17.21 3.12
CA GLY A 394 21.66 15.83 2.76
C GLY A 394 21.32 14.87 3.89
N LYS A 395 20.47 13.88 3.59
CA LYS A 395 20.06 12.85 4.53
C LYS A 395 20.45 11.46 4.03
N PRO A 396 20.92 10.56 4.91
CA PRO A 396 21.08 9.16 4.56
C PRO A 396 19.71 8.56 4.29
N GLU A 397 19.60 7.93 3.15
CA GLU A 397 18.35 7.36 2.67
C GLU A 397 18.37 5.84 2.73
N TYR A 398 19.50 5.21 2.41
CA TYR A 398 19.66 3.77 2.48
C TYR A 398 21.12 3.38 2.71
N LEU A 399 21.33 2.19 3.26
CA LEU A 399 22.61 1.47 3.30
C LEU A 399 22.35 0.03 2.87
N ARG A 400 22.97 -0.37 1.76
CA ARG A 400 22.76 -1.70 1.16
C ARG A 400 24.08 -2.43 1.02
N LEU A 401 24.08 -3.70 1.41
CA LEU A 401 25.16 -4.65 1.19
C LEU A 401 24.73 -5.66 0.14
N LYS A 402 25.50 -5.80 -0.92
CA LYS A 402 25.39 -6.89 -1.89
C LYS A 402 26.58 -7.82 -1.75
N VAL A 403 26.35 -9.12 -1.78
CA VAL A 403 27.39 -10.15 -1.76
C VAL A 403 27.16 -11.16 -2.86
N ALA A 404 28.22 -11.69 -3.44
CA ALA A 404 28.15 -12.67 -4.51
C ALA A 404 29.32 -13.65 -4.46
N ALA A 405 29.08 -14.88 -4.93
CA ALA A 405 30.14 -15.80 -5.29
C ALA A 405 31.06 -15.16 -6.37
N PRO A 406 32.37 -15.46 -6.39
CA PRO A 406 33.31 -14.82 -7.30
C PRO A 406 32.91 -14.88 -8.79
N ASP A 407 32.30 -15.99 -9.21
CA ASP A 407 31.83 -16.26 -10.57
C ASP A 407 30.39 -15.78 -10.84
N GLN A 408 29.68 -15.32 -9.80
CA GLN A 408 28.30 -14.80 -9.88
C GLN A 408 28.23 -13.28 -9.70
N ALA A 409 29.36 -12.60 -9.56
CA ALA A 409 29.43 -11.13 -9.48
C ALA A 409 29.22 -10.48 -10.86
N ASP A 410 27.96 -10.26 -11.22
CA ASP A 410 27.52 -9.72 -12.52
C ASP A 410 27.16 -8.22 -12.47
N TRP A 411 26.25 -7.79 -13.35
CA TRP A 411 25.76 -6.41 -13.44
C TRP A 411 25.04 -5.93 -12.16
N THR A 412 24.49 -6.86 -11.36
CA THR A 412 23.85 -6.52 -10.07
C THR A 412 24.85 -5.96 -9.05
N MET A 413 26.13 -6.33 -9.20
CA MET A 413 27.25 -5.92 -8.34
C MET A 413 27.95 -4.64 -8.83
N GLY A 414 27.21 -3.73 -9.48
CA GLY A 414 27.75 -2.44 -9.91
C GLY A 414 28.68 -2.51 -11.13
N ARG A 415 28.73 -3.63 -11.86
CA ARG A 415 29.39 -3.68 -13.17
C ARG A 415 28.49 -2.96 -14.19
N MET A 416 29.07 -2.09 -15.01
CA MET A 416 28.34 -1.49 -16.14
C MET A 416 27.86 -2.60 -17.08
N SER A 417 26.54 -2.80 -17.15
CA SER A 417 25.94 -3.57 -18.25
C SER A 417 25.68 -2.62 -19.41
N LEU A 418 26.11 -3.00 -20.60
CA LEU A 418 25.41 -2.54 -21.79
C LEU A 418 23.99 -3.11 -21.68
N GLY A 419 22.96 -2.26 -21.74
CA GLY A 419 21.57 -2.72 -21.64
C GLY A 419 21.30 -3.90 -22.56
N VAL A 420 20.39 -4.80 -22.16
CA VAL A 420 20.16 -6.05 -22.92
C VAL A 420 19.68 -5.74 -24.34
N GLN A 421 20.36 -6.31 -25.34
CA GLN A 421 19.97 -6.18 -26.74
C GLN A 421 18.67 -6.95 -27.04
N ARG A 422 17.93 -6.50 -28.05
CA ARG A 422 16.62 -7.08 -28.44
C ARG A 422 16.66 -8.58 -28.65
N MET A 423 17.67 -9.04 -29.37
CA MET A 423 17.84 -10.45 -29.73
C MET A 423 18.08 -11.32 -28.50
N SER A 424 18.63 -10.76 -27.43
CA SER A 424 18.80 -11.46 -26.16
C SER A 424 17.48 -11.57 -25.40
N LEU A 425 16.63 -10.53 -25.42
CA LEU A 425 15.30 -10.58 -24.80
C LEU A 425 14.39 -11.61 -25.46
N GLN A 426 14.46 -11.76 -26.79
CA GLN A 426 13.68 -12.78 -27.51
C GLN A 426 13.98 -14.22 -27.06
N LYS A 427 15.19 -14.50 -26.53
CA LYS A 427 15.54 -15.83 -26.00
C LYS A 427 14.75 -16.20 -24.75
N ASN A 428 14.19 -15.21 -24.06
CA ASN A 428 13.36 -15.44 -22.88
C ASN A 428 11.91 -15.76 -23.25
N VAL A 429 11.53 -15.71 -24.54
CA VAL A 429 10.18 -16.05 -24.99
C VAL A 429 10.02 -17.56 -25.02
N THR A 430 9.15 -18.07 -24.15
CA THR A 430 8.71 -19.46 -24.13
C THR A 430 7.46 -19.60 -25.00
N ARG A 431 7.49 -20.56 -25.92
CA ARG A 431 6.34 -20.95 -26.77
C ARG A 431 5.92 -22.37 -26.38
N ASP A 432 4.87 -22.47 -25.56
CA ASP A 432 4.31 -23.76 -25.15
C ASP A 432 3.40 -24.29 -26.25
N ALA A 433 3.91 -25.24 -27.03
CA ALA A 433 3.19 -25.85 -28.15
C ALA A 433 1.97 -26.66 -27.71
N ALA A 434 1.96 -27.21 -26.48
CA ALA A 434 0.86 -28.03 -25.98
C ALA A 434 -0.28 -27.18 -25.41
N GLY A 435 0.07 -26.14 -24.64
CA GLY A 435 -0.90 -25.24 -24.00
C GLY A 435 -1.36 -24.07 -24.87
N GLY A 436 -0.57 -23.70 -25.89
CA GLY A 436 -0.77 -22.50 -26.72
C GLY A 436 -0.33 -21.20 -26.06
N ASP A 437 0.34 -21.27 -24.89
CA ASP A 437 0.84 -20.11 -24.17
C ASP A 437 2.11 -19.57 -24.85
N ILE A 438 2.16 -18.27 -25.08
CA ILE A 438 3.38 -17.55 -25.48
C ILE A 438 3.66 -16.53 -24.40
N PHE A 439 4.77 -16.68 -23.68
CA PHE A 439 5.09 -15.82 -22.53
C PHE A 439 6.58 -15.63 -22.32
N ILE A 440 6.93 -14.55 -21.64
CA ILE A 440 8.30 -14.19 -21.30
C ILE A 440 8.66 -14.84 -19.97
N GLY A 441 9.71 -15.66 -19.97
CA GLY A 441 10.32 -16.22 -18.77
C GLY A 441 11.44 -15.34 -18.22
N GLY A 442 11.96 -15.68 -17.04
CA GLY A 442 13.13 -15.02 -16.46
C GLY A 442 12.89 -13.60 -15.92
N VAL A 443 11.63 -13.13 -15.84
CA VAL A 443 11.30 -11.90 -15.12
C VAL A 443 11.50 -12.16 -13.62
N PRO A 444 12.43 -11.46 -12.94
CA PRO A 444 12.71 -11.72 -11.54
C PRO A 444 11.50 -11.41 -10.66
N MET A 445 11.35 -12.15 -9.56
CA MET A 445 10.34 -11.86 -8.56
C MET A 445 10.89 -10.88 -7.52
N VAL A 446 10.09 -9.85 -7.24
CA VAL A 446 10.29 -8.87 -6.17
C VAL A 446 8.95 -8.78 -5.46
N ASP A 447 8.96 -9.04 -4.15
CA ASP A 447 7.79 -8.88 -3.31
C ASP A 447 7.68 -7.43 -2.87
N GLN A 448 6.54 -6.79 -3.19
CA GLN A 448 6.32 -5.38 -2.90
C GLN A 448 6.16 -5.06 -1.40
N GLY A 449 6.00 -6.04 -0.52
CA GLY A 449 5.70 -5.83 0.89
C GLY A 449 4.36 -5.11 1.13
N ALA A 450 4.35 -4.13 2.03
CA ALA A 450 3.16 -3.37 2.41
C ALA A 450 2.59 -2.51 1.25
N LYS A 451 1.36 -2.01 1.43
CA LYS A 451 0.63 -1.23 0.41
C LYS A 451 1.44 -0.03 -0.09
N GLY A 452 1.42 0.24 -1.40
CA GLY A 452 2.02 1.44 -2.02
C GLY A 452 3.27 1.20 -2.88
N TYR A 453 3.92 0.04 -2.76
CA TYR A 453 5.17 -0.28 -3.48
C TYR A 453 4.98 -0.98 -4.85
N CYS A 454 3.74 -1.25 -5.29
CA CYS A 454 3.51 -2.02 -6.53
C CYS A 454 4.16 -1.40 -7.79
N VAL A 455 4.20 -0.06 -7.87
CA VAL A 455 4.86 0.65 -8.97
C VAL A 455 6.38 0.49 -8.89
N ALA A 456 6.95 0.61 -7.70
CA ALA A 456 8.39 0.50 -7.47
C ALA A 456 8.87 -0.95 -7.74
N ALA A 457 8.17 -1.95 -7.20
CA ALA A 457 8.44 -3.36 -7.41
C ALA A 457 8.31 -3.74 -8.90
N SER A 458 7.24 -3.34 -9.59
CA SER A 458 7.07 -3.62 -11.03
C SER A 458 8.18 -2.98 -11.87
N CYS A 459 8.59 -1.75 -11.55
CA CYS A 459 9.72 -1.11 -12.22
C CYS A 459 11.03 -1.86 -11.98
N GLN A 460 11.34 -2.21 -10.73
CA GLN A 460 12.54 -2.96 -10.39
C GLN A 460 12.59 -4.28 -11.18
N ARG A 461 11.50 -5.04 -11.21
CA ARG A 461 11.43 -6.31 -11.94
C ARG A 461 11.69 -6.15 -13.43
N LEU A 462 11.13 -5.12 -14.05
CA LEU A 462 11.35 -4.83 -15.47
C LEU A 462 12.80 -4.38 -15.74
N LEU A 463 13.35 -3.51 -14.90
CA LEU A 463 14.73 -3.03 -15.05
C LEU A 463 15.75 -4.15 -14.80
N GLU A 464 15.54 -4.99 -13.79
CA GLU A 464 16.38 -6.16 -13.53
C GLU A 464 16.32 -7.16 -14.71
N TYR A 465 15.13 -7.40 -15.27
CA TYR A 465 14.97 -8.21 -16.48
C TYR A 465 15.79 -7.68 -17.67
N MET A 466 16.02 -6.37 -17.74
CA MET A 466 16.84 -5.71 -18.77
C MET A 466 18.29 -5.47 -18.34
N HIS A 467 18.72 -6.06 -17.23
CA HIS A 467 20.04 -5.90 -16.62
C HIS A 467 20.40 -4.45 -16.29
N ILE A 468 19.40 -3.66 -15.90
CA ILE A 468 19.58 -2.30 -15.42
C ILE A 468 19.52 -2.34 -13.89
N PRO A 469 20.62 -2.00 -13.20
CA PRO A 469 20.65 -2.02 -11.74
C PRO A 469 19.67 -0.99 -11.19
N CYS A 470 18.74 -1.49 -10.38
CA CYS A 470 17.66 -0.72 -9.80
C CYS A 470 17.14 -1.46 -8.55
N ASP A 471 16.66 -0.72 -7.56
CA ASP A 471 16.10 -1.26 -6.34
C ASP A 471 14.83 -0.51 -5.95
N GLN A 472 13.83 -1.21 -5.41
CA GLN A 472 12.52 -0.64 -5.11
C GLN A 472 12.59 0.52 -4.12
N HIS A 473 13.53 0.55 -3.19
CA HIS A 473 13.66 1.66 -2.24
C HIS A 473 14.21 2.91 -2.93
N GLU A 474 15.15 2.75 -3.87
CA GLU A 474 15.61 3.85 -4.73
C GLU A 474 14.50 4.33 -5.67
N MET A 475 13.71 3.40 -6.20
CA MET A 475 12.56 3.72 -7.05
C MET A 475 11.48 4.47 -6.28
N ALA A 476 11.18 4.05 -5.05
CA ALA A 476 10.16 4.71 -4.23
C ALA A 476 10.44 6.20 -4.05
N GLN A 477 11.71 6.59 -3.89
CA GLN A 477 12.14 7.99 -3.84
C GLN A 477 11.93 8.73 -5.16
N LEU A 478 12.33 8.11 -6.28
CA LEU A 478 12.16 8.71 -7.59
C LEU A 478 10.67 8.98 -7.89
N LEU A 479 9.85 8.01 -7.50
CA LEU A 479 8.44 7.98 -7.83
C LEU A 479 7.58 8.82 -6.87
N ASN A 480 8.13 9.32 -5.74
CA ASN A 480 7.39 9.97 -4.65
C ASN A 480 6.07 9.22 -4.36
N VAL A 481 6.13 7.89 -4.31
CA VAL A 481 4.92 7.08 -4.10
C VAL A 481 4.45 7.35 -2.69
N ASP A 482 3.37 8.11 -2.58
CA ASP A 482 2.73 8.42 -1.32
C ASP A 482 2.05 7.13 -0.83
N VAL A 483 2.69 6.46 0.13
CA VAL A 483 2.29 5.15 0.68
C VAL A 483 0.83 5.13 1.15
N GLU A 484 0.26 6.31 1.43
CA GLU A 484 -1.12 6.49 1.93
C GLU A 484 -2.18 6.73 0.85
N ARG A 485 -1.83 7.16 -0.37
CA ARG A 485 -2.80 7.41 -1.45
C ARG A 485 -2.80 6.23 -2.41
N GLY A 486 -3.85 5.42 -2.35
CA GLY A 486 -4.08 4.33 -3.32
C GLY A 486 -3.80 4.82 -4.76
N ALA A 487 -3.00 4.04 -5.49
CA ALA A 487 -2.37 4.48 -6.73
C ALA A 487 -3.43 4.89 -7.78
N ASN A 488 -3.56 6.19 -8.01
CA ASN A 488 -4.30 6.71 -9.15
C ASN A 488 -3.48 6.47 -10.42
N ALA A 489 -4.10 5.95 -11.49
CA ALA A 489 -3.44 5.67 -12.75
C ALA A 489 -2.72 6.88 -13.37
N PHE A 490 -3.21 8.08 -13.11
CA PHE A 490 -2.55 9.34 -13.50
C PHE A 490 -1.22 9.56 -12.77
N ASP A 491 -1.21 9.34 -11.46
CA ASP A 491 -0.01 9.50 -10.64
C ASP A 491 1.01 8.41 -10.98
N MET A 492 0.54 7.17 -11.26
CA MET A 492 1.39 6.09 -11.74
C MET A 492 2.08 6.45 -13.06
N GLN A 493 1.35 6.95 -14.06
CA GLN A 493 1.95 7.37 -15.34
C GLN A 493 2.99 8.49 -15.14
N LYS A 494 2.65 9.52 -14.36
CA LYS A 494 3.57 10.64 -14.09
C LYS A 494 4.83 10.17 -13.38
N SER A 495 4.71 9.22 -12.46
CA SER A 495 5.86 8.64 -11.77
C SER A 495 6.71 7.81 -12.73
N LEU A 496 6.11 6.98 -13.60
CA LEU A 496 6.85 6.22 -14.62
C LEU A 496 7.62 7.10 -15.61
N ALA A 497 7.08 8.26 -16.00
CA ALA A 497 7.79 9.20 -16.86
C ALA A 497 9.11 9.72 -16.25
N LYS A 498 9.23 9.76 -14.91
CA LYS A 498 10.47 10.16 -14.23
C LYS A 498 11.57 9.09 -14.33
N VAL A 499 11.21 7.84 -14.63
CA VAL A 499 12.14 6.71 -14.74
C VAL A 499 12.95 6.78 -16.03
N ASP A 500 12.32 7.21 -17.14
CA ASP A 500 12.94 7.32 -18.48
C ASP A 500 14.29 8.03 -18.43
N GLN A 501 14.26 9.29 -17.96
CA GLN A 501 15.43 10.15 -17.99
C GLN A 501 16.57 9.65 -17.11
N LYS A 502 16.24 9.01 -15.97
CA LYS A 502 17.23 8.59 -14.98
C LYS A 502 17.94 7.29 -15.33
N PHE A 503 17.21 6.33 -15.92
CA PHE A 503 17.74 5.01 -16.21
C PHE A 503 18.09 4.78 -17.68
N GLY A 504 17.93 5.80 -18.54
CA GLY A 504 18.28 5.71 -19.97
C GLY A 504 17.36 4.75 -20.74
N VAL A 505 16.13 4.58 -20.27
CA VAL A 505 15.09 3.75 -20.88
C VAL A 505 14.09 4.66 -21.58
N ALA A 506 13.54 4.24 -22.73
CA ALA A 506 12.44 4.93 -23.39
C ALA A 506 11.11 4.49 -22.78
N PHE A 507 10.40 5.42 -22.12
CA PHE A 507 9.05 5.20 -21.63
C PHE A 507 8.03 5.58 -22.70
N LYS A 508 7.07 4.69 -22.98
CA LYS A 508 5.98 4.98 -23.92
C LYS A 508 4.64 4.51 -23.36
N PRO A 509 3.65 5.41 -23.15
CA PRO A 509 2.29 5.02 -22.83
C PRO A 509 1.62 4.46 -24.09
N LEU A 510 1.14 3.22 -23.99
CA LEU A 510 0.43 2.50 -25.05
C LEU A 510 -1.09 2.61 -24.86
N VAL A 511 -1.52 2.68 -23.59
CA VAL A 511 -2.90 2.97 -23.17
C VAL A 511 -2.77 4.07 -22.11
N ASN A 512 -3.09 5.33 -22.47
CA ASN A 512 -2.84 6.52 -21.64
C ASN A 512 -4.08 6.94 -20.81
N PRO A 513 -4.11 6.82 -19.47
CA PRO A 513 -5.17 7.33 -18.58
C PRO A 513 -5.66 8.75 -18.89
N GLU A 514 -4.76 9.66 -19.28
CA GLU A 514 -5.10 11.08 -19.56
C GLU A 514 -6.02 11.25 -20.77
N GLN A 515 -5.94 10.34 -21.74
CA GLN A 515 -6.81 10.36 -22.91
C GLN A 515 -8.19 9.75 -22.62
N TYR A 516 -8.37 9.06 -21.49
CA TYR A 516 -9.63 8.39 -21.11
C TYR A 516 -10.53 9.28 -20.23
N TYR A 517 -10.00 9.87 -19.17
CA TYR A 517 -10.83 10.59 -18.18
C TYR A 517 -10.92 12.12 -18.41
N GLY A 518 -10.15 12.68 -19.35
CA GLY A 518 -10.09 14.12 -19.59
C GLY A 518 -11.08 14.66 -20.65
N THR A 519 -11.54 13.84 -21.61
CA THR A 519 -12.17 14.35 -22.85
C THR A 519 -13.28 13.45 -23.43
N GLY A 520 -14.31 13.13 -22.65
CA GLY A 520 -15.57 12.58 -23.21
C GLY A 520 -15.61 11.07 -23.48
N GLY A 521 -14.76 10.28 -22.82
CA GLY A 521 -15.11 8.91 -22.44
C GLY A 521 -15.10 7.81 -23.52
N LYS A 522 -14.40 7.96 -24.65
CA LYS A 522 -14.21 6.85 -25.61
C LYS A 522 -12.82 6.24 -25.53
N ARG A 523 -12.79 4.92 -25.31
CA ARG A 523 -11.57 4.13 -25.31
C ARG A 523 -10.96 4.10 -26.72
N ARG A 524 -9.81 4.75 -26.91
CA ARG A 524 -9.18 4.87 -28.26
C ARG A 524 -8.48 3.59 -28.72
N VAL A 525 -8.08 2.73 -27.79
CA VAL A 525 -7.50 1.42 -28.10
C VAL A 525 -8.63 0.39 -28.03
N SER A 526 -8.96 -0.21 -29.16
CA SER A 526 -9.90 -1.34 -29.23
C SER A 526 -9.32 -2.59 -28.58
N LEU A 527 -10.17 -3.56 -28.22
CA LEU A 527 -9.70 -4.87 -27.72
C LEU A 527 -8.73 -5.54 -28.69
N LYS A 528 -8.96 -5.39 -30.00
CA LYS A 528 -8.07 -5.92 -31.06
C LYS A 528 -6.69 -5.26 -31.03
N GLU A 529 -6.64 -3.93 -30.87
CA GLU A 529 -5.37 -3.22 -30.76
C GLU A 529 -4.66 -3.56 -29.44
N PHE A 530 -5.39 -3.64 -28.32
CA PHE A 530 -4.84 -4.05 -27.02
C PHE A 530 -4.18 -5.43 -27.08
N THR A 531 -4.88 -6.42 -27.62
CA THR A 531 -4.34 -7.78 -27.79
C THR A 531 -3.18 -7.83 -28.79
N SER A 532 -3.22 -7.03 -29.86
CA SER A 532 -2.11 -6.90 -30.81
C SER A 532 -0.86 -6.31 -30.16
N ILE A 533 -1.01 -5.28 -29.31
CA ILE A 533 0.08 -4.67 -28.56
C ILE A 533 0.75 -5.71 -27.65
N ILE A 534 -0.05 -6.46 -26.87
CA ILE A 534 0.46 -7.50 -25.97
C ILE A 534 1.21 -8.56 -26.77
N LYS A 535 0.63 -9.03 -27.87
CA LYS A 535 1.25 -10.03 -28.74
C LYS A 535 2.60 -9.55 -29.27
N GLU A 536 2.65 -8.33 -29.81
CA GLU A 536 3.86 -7.75 -30.39
C GLU A 536 5.00 -7.66 -29.37
N HIS A 537 4.72 -7.22 -28.15
CA HIS A 537 5.73 -7.06 -27.11
C HIS A 537 6.16 -8.41 -26.51
N ALA A 538 5.21 -9.30 -26.25
CA ALA A 538 5.49 -10.67 -25.80
C ALA A 538 6.37 -11.44 -26.79
N ASP A 539 6.08 -11.38 -28.09
CA ASP A 539 6.87 -12.02 -29.14
C ASP A 539 8.31 -11.45 -29.25
N LYS A 540 8.52 -10.21 -28.80
CA LYS A 540 9.83 -9.55 -28.75
C LYS A 540 10.58 -9.78 -27.44
N GLY A 541 9.98 -10.45 -26.47
CA GLY A 541 10.57 -10.63 -25.15
C GLY A 541 10.53 -9.36 -24.28
N VAL A 542 9.60 -8.43 -24.53
CA VAL A 542 9.49 -7.16 -23.79
C VAL A 542 8.23 -7.18 -22.92
N PRO A 543 8.34 -7.28 -21.58
CA PRO A 543 7.18 -7.18 -20.70
C PRO A 543 6.56 -5.77 -20.73
N LEU A 544 5.27 -5.68 -20.42
CA LEU A 544 4.54 -4.42 -20.33
C LEU A 544 4.14 -4.12 -18.89
N LEU A 545 4.42 -2.91 -18.41
CA LEU A 545 3.86 -2.42 -17.14
C LEU A 545 2.37 -2.17 -17.32
N TRP A 546 1.58 -2.68 -16.40
CA TRP A 546 0.12 -2.73 -16.52
C TRP A 546 -0.56 -2.21 -15.26
N ALA A 547 -1.13 -1.02 -15.38
CA ALA A 547 -1.99 -0.45 -14.34
C ALA A 547 -3.42 -0.95 -14.53
N LEU A 548 -4.02 -1.49 -13.48
CA LEU A 548 -5.35 -2.09 -13.52
C LEU A 548 -6.18 -1.84 -12.25
N GLY A 549 -7.49 -2.01 -12.38
CA GLY A 549 -8.40 -2.17 -11.26
C GLY A 549 -8.39 -3.61 -10.75
N LEU A 550 -7.82 -3.82 -9.56
CA LEU A 550 -7.72 -5.13 -8.92
C LEU A 550 -9.09 -5.64 -8.45
N GLY A 551 -9.31 -6.95 -8.54
CA GLY A 551 -10.51 -7.62 -8.02
C GLY A 551 -11.79 -7.41 -8.84
N GLN A 552 -11.72 -6.76 -10.00
CA GLN A 552 -12.89 -6.53 -10.86
C GLN A 552 -13.32 -7.78 -11.64
N PHE A 553 -12.36 -8.65 -11.98
CA PHE A 553 -12.58 -9.82 -12.83
C PHE A 553 -11.81 -11.04 -12.29
N PRO A 554 -12.27 -12.27 -12.58
CA PRO A 554 -11.59 -13.47 -12.13
C PRO A 554 -10.21 -13.62 -12.79
N GLU A 555 -9.26 -14.13 -12.01
CA GLU A 555 -7.90 -14.46 -12.44
C GLU A 555 -7.51 -15.85 -11.93
N ASP A 556 -6.57 -16.48 -12.63
CA ASP A 556 -6.05 -17.81 -12.32
C ASP A 556 -4.52 -17.78 -12.20
N PRO A 557 -3.93 -18.18 -11.06
CA PRO A 557 -4.61 -18.47 -9.79
C PRO A 557 -5.36 -17.24 -9.23
N PRO A 558 -6.35 -17.42 -8.34
CA PRO A 558 -7.09 -16.29 -7.77
C PRO A 558 -6.20 -15.31 -7.00
N LEU A 559 -6.78 -14.17 -6.61
CA LEU A 559 -6.14 -13.24 -5.68
C LEU A 559 -5.81 -13.99 -4.37
N PRO A 560 -4.68 -13.65 -3.72
CA PRO A 560 -4.35 -14.24 -2.43
C PRO A 560 -5.42 -13.87 -1.39
N ASN A 561 -5.63 -14.78 -0.43
CA ASN A 561 -6.60 -14.56 0.67
C ASN A 561 -6.17 -13.44 1.64
N GLY A 562 -4.94 -12.92 1.51
CA GLY A 562 -4.41 -11.77 2.25
C GLY A 562 -3.76 -10.76 1.32
N GLY A 563 -3.68 -9.49 1.73
CA GLY A 563 -3.11 -8.41 0.92
C GLY A 563 -4.16 -7.50 0.26
N GLN A 564 -3.76 -6.76 -0.78
CA GLN A 564 -4.69 -5.91 -1.53
C GLN A 564 -5.55 -6.79 -2.45
N VAL A 565 -6.87 -6.75 -2.28
CA VAL A 565 -7.82 -7.52 -3.11
C VAL A 565 -8.67 -6.65 -4.04
N SER A 566 -8.57 -5.32 -3.90
CA SER A 566 -9.32 -4.35 -4.70
C SER A 566 -8.58 -3.01 -4.81
N GLY A 567 -8.94 -2.18 -5.79
CA GLY A 567 -8.37 -0.83 -6.00
C GLY A 567 -7.32 -0.78 -7.10
N GLY A 568 -6.66 0.38 -7.29
CA GLY A 568 -5.59 0.52 -8.28
C GLY A 568 -4.37 -0.31 -7.94
N HIS A 569 -3.82 -1.03 -8.93
CA HIS A 569 -2.62 -1.85 -8.78
C HIS A 569 -1.74 -1.78 -10.05
N MET A 570 -0.47 -2.15 -9.92
CA MET A 570 0.48 -2.25 -11.04
C MET A 570 1.05 -3.67 -11.10
N ARG A 571 0.97 -4.27 -12.28
CA ARG A 571 1.46 -5.62 -12.60
C ARG A 571 2.29 -5.59 -13.88
N MET A 572 2.77 -6.75 -14.32
CA MET A 572 3.43 -6.89 -15.62
C MET A 572 2.70 -7.90 -16.50
N ILE A 573 2.30 -7.49 -17.71
CA ILE A 573 1.87 -8.43 -18.75
C ILE A 573 3.12 -9.04 -19.39
N ILE A 574 3.17 -10.36 -19.42
CA ILE A 574 4.31 -11.14 -19.90
C ILE A 574 3.96 -12.05 -21.08
N GLY A 575 2.71 -12.14 -21.50
CA GLY A 575 2.33 -13.06 -22.56
C GLY A 575 0.85 -13.10 -22.90
N TYR A 576 0.50 -14.08 -23.73
CA TYR A 576 -0.86 -14.33 -24.20
C TYR A 576 -1.07 -15.80 -24.54
N ASN A 577 -2.34 -16.20 -24.62
CA ASN A 577 -2.77 -17.42 -25.27
C ASN A 577 -3.84 -17.05 -26.31
N ALA A 578 -3.51 -17.17 -27.59
CA ALA A 578 -4.39 -16.74 -28.67
C ALA A 578 -5.65 -17.62 -28.79
N THR A 579 -5.48 -18.95 -28.65
CA THR A 579 -6.58 -19.90 -28.76
C THR A 579 -7.61 -19.72 -27.66
N LYS A 580 -7.16 -19.46 -26.43
CA LYS A 580 -8.01 -19.28 -25.25
C LYS A 580 -8.45 -17.83 -25.05
N ASN A 581 -7.98 -16.89 -25.88
CA ASN A 581 -8.16 -15.45 -25.70
C ASN A 581 -7.81 -14.99 -24.28
N GLN A 582 -6.60 -15.33 -23.82
CA GLN A 582 -6.12 -14.97 -22.47
C GLN A 582 -4.88 -14.08 -22.53
N VAL A 583 -4.77 -13.21 -21.53
CA VAL A 583 -3.54 -12.48 -21.20
C VAL A 583 -2.82 -13.24 -20.10
N ILE A 584 -1.50 -13.36 -20.22
CA ILE A 584 -0.62 -13.95 -19.21
C ILE A 584 0.17 -12.82 -18.57
N PHE A 585 0.13 -12.75 -17.25
CA PHE A 585 0.74 -11.67 -16.47
C PHE A 585 1.40 -12.22 -15.21
N THR A 586 2.16 -11.38 -14.53
CA THR A 586 2.79 -11.69 -13.25
C THR A 586 2.54 -10.57 -12.25
N ASP A 587 2.41 -10.94 -10.97
CA ASP A 587 2.19 -10.03 -9.85
C ASP A 587 3.43 -9.99 -8.93
N SER A 588 3.57 -8.96 -8.11
CA SER A 588 4.69 -8.73 -7.17
C SER A 588 4.38 -9.19 -5.75
N TRP A 589 3.67 -10.31 -5.60
CA TRP A 589 3.29 -10.90 -4.30
C TRP A 589 4.06 -12.20 -3.98
N GLY A 590 5.21 -12.40 -4.62
CA GLY A 590 6.05 -13.57 -4.36
C GLY A 590 5.54 -14.87 -4.99
N ALA A 591 5.80 -15.98 -4.30
CA ALA A 591 5.64 -17.32 -4.86
C ALA A 591 4.18 -17.66 -5.19
N GLY A 592 3.96 -18.25 -6.36
CA GLY A 592 2.64 -18.59 -6.90
C GLY A 592 2.03 -17.47 -7.76
N HIS A 593 2.68 -16.31 -7.86
CA HIS A 593 2.24 -15.16 -8.65
C HIS A 593 3.16 -14.84 -9.84
N GLU A 594 4.11 -15.73 -10.15
CA GLU A 594 5.03 -15.65 -11.28
C GLU A 594 4.31 -15.76 -12.63
N LYS A 595 3.23 -16.53 -12.69
CA LYS A 595 2.44 -16.72 -13.91
C LYS A 595 0.95 -16.82 -13.56
N LYS A 596 0.23 -15.75 -13.87
CA LYS A 596 -1.22 -15.64 -13.77
C LYS A 596 -1.84 -15.43 -15.14
N ARG A 597 -3.13 -15.68 -15.27
CA ARG A 597 -3.88 -15.49 -16.50
C ARG A 597 -5.31 -15.02 -16.25
N MET A 598 -5.87 -14.31 -17.22
CA MET A 598 -7.29 -13.98 -17.26
C MET A 598 -7.74 -13.78 -18.71
N LYS A 599 -9.05 -13.68 -18.96
CA LYS A 599 -9.57 -13.44 -20.32
C LYS A 599 -9.05 -12.10 -20.84
N ALA A 600 -8.77 -12.02 -22.13
CA ALA A 600 -8.27 -10.80 -22.76
C ALA A 600 -9.27 -9.64 -22.67
N MET A 601 -10.58 -9.94 -22.74
CA MET A 601 -11.62 -8.94 -22.52
C MET A 601 -11.61 -8.43 -21.07
N ASP A 602 -11.46 -9.32 -20.10
CA ASP A 602 -11.42 -8.95 -18.67
C ASP A 602 -10.17 -8.11 -18.37
N ALA A 603 -9.01 -8.51 -18.89
CA ALA A 603 -7.78 -7.73 -18.79
C ALA A 603 -7.93 -6.35 -19.46
N TYR A 604 -8.56 -6.32 -20.63
CA TYR A 604 -8.89 -5.08 -21.31
C TYR A 604 -9.77 -4.21 -20.40
N GLU A 605 -10.95 -4.63 -19.97
CA GLU A 605 -11.84 -3.86 -19.09
C GLU A 605 -11.17 -3.40 -17.78
N ALA A 606 -10.34 -4.23 -17.15
CA ALA A 606 -9.61 -3.87 -15.95
C ALA A 606 -8.52 -2.80 -16.16
N THR A 607 -8.04 -2.61 -17.41
CA THR A 607 -6.87 -1.77 -17.70
C THR A 607 -7.16 -0.29 -17.46
N LEU A 608 -6.41 0.30 -16.54
CA LEU A 608 -6.33 1.76 -16.31
C LEU A 608 -5.20 2.40 -17.13
N GLY A 609 -4.13 1.66 -17.41
CA GLY A 609 -3.03 2.09 -18.27
C GLY A 609 -2.09 0.95 -18.64
N LEU A 610 -1.42 1.08 -19.78
CA LEU A 610 -0.48 0.09 -20.30
C LEU A 610 0.73 0.81 -20.85
N TYR A 611 1.92 0.38 -20.44
CA TYR A 611 3.15 1.11 -20.70
C TYR A 611 4.26 0.16 -21.12
N SER A 612 5.05 0.60 -22.10
CA SER A 612 6.33 -0.03 -22.43
C SER A 612 7.48 0.79 -21.88
N MET A 613 8.53 0.10 -21.44
CA MET A 613 9.79 0.70 -21.04
C MET A 613 10.91 -0.21 -21.52
N SER A 614 11.79 0.33 -22.37
CA SER A 614 12.89 -0.44 -22.99
C SER A 614 14.14 0.42 -23.10
N PRO A 615 15.36 -0.14 -23.08
CA PRO A 615 16.57 0.60 -23.44
C PRO A 615 16.40 1.43 -24.72
N ARG A 616 16.96 2.64 -24.75
CA ARG A 616 16.90 3.50 -25.95
C ARG A 616 17.56 2.80 -27.14
N GLY A 617 16.89 2.78 -28.29
CA GLY A 617 17.37 2.15 -29.53
C GLY A 617 16.89 0.71 -29.80
N LEU A 618 15.88 0.24 -29.05
CA LEU A 618 15.23 -1.07 -29.20
C LEU A 618 14.04 -1.13 -30.16
#